data_AF-A0A6J6Q2W3-F1
#
_entry.id   AF-A0A6J6Q2W3-F1
#
_cell.length_a   1.000
_cell.length_b   1.000
_cell.length_c   1.000
_cell.angle_alpha   90.00
_cell.angle_beta   90.00
_cell.angle_gamma   90.00
#
_symmetry.space_group_name_H-M   'P 1'
#
loop_
_entity.id
_entity.type
_entity.pdbx_description
1 polymer ?
#
loop_
_entity_poly.entity_id
_entity_poly.type
_entity_poly.pdbx_seq_one_letter_code
_entity_poly.pdbx_strand_id
1 'polypeptide(L)'
;MGLREDLERIATAISAGGVVKAVIAAEPTGGARHYLVALGEDEEPGWLVVDDAANPVTELETIREVASVIVLCELAEETAGGGELEELRQRLAQVRLTEAPDGIEAAEDAALELEKVIGAPPRIATPTFLDEVGIGVRRLEQALGQVDSPFATALASLAGAVDAFVNDVVTRYAIPLR
;
A
#
# COMPACT_ATOMS: atom_id res chain seq x y z
N MET A 1 -20.49 -7.39 -2.26
CA MET A 1 -19.82 -6.93 -3.49
C MET A 1 -18.34 -7.05 -3.25
N GLY A 2 -17.57 -7.60 -4.18
CA GLY A 2 -16.13 -7.75 -4.04
C GLY A 2 -15.40 -6.43 -4.31
N LEU A 3 -14.18 -6.27 -3.81
CA LEU A 3 -13.40 -5.05 -4.00
C LEU A 3 -13.25 -4.66 -5.48
N ARG A 4 -13.04 -5.63 -6.38
CA ARG A 4 -12.94 -5.34 -7.82
C ARG A 4 -14.22 -4.72 -8.39
N GLU A 5 -15.39 -5.24 -7.98
CA GLU A 5 -16.69 -4.69 -8.39
C GLU A 5 -16.89 -3.27 -7.83
N ASP A 6 -16.42 -3.00 -6.61
CA ASP A 6 -16.43 -1.65 -6.04
C ASP A 6 -15.56 -0.68 -6.85
N LEU A 7 -14.33 -1.07 -7.19
CA LEU A 7 -13.42 -0.24 -7.98
C LEU A 7 -14.00 0.07 -9.38
N GLU A 8 -14.59 -0.92 -10.04
CA GLU A 8 -15.25 -0.76 -11.36
C GLU A 8 -16.48 0.16 -11.27
N ARG A 9 -17.27 0.02 -10.19
CA ARG A 9 -18.42 0.90 -9.92
C ARG A 9 -17.98 2.34 -9.73
N ILE A 10 -16.96 2.58 -8.90
CA ILE A 10 -16.42 3.93 -8.67
C ILE A 10 -15.85 4.51 -9.97
N ALA A 11 -15.04 3.75 -10.71
CA ALA A 11 -14.50 4.19 -11.99
C ALA A 11 -15.61 4.60 -12.98
N THR A 12 -16.67 3.79 -13.06
CA THR A 12 -17.83 4.06 -13.92
C THR A 12 -18.57 5.33 -13.49
N ALA A 13 -18.84 5.50 -12.19
CA ALA A 13 -19.54 6.66 -11.66
C ALA A 13 -18.79 7.97 -11.94
N ILE A 14 -17.45 7.96 -11.86
CA ILE A 14 -16.61 9.15 -12.04
C ILE A 14 -16.28 9.43 -13.51
N SER A 15 -16.35 8.41 -14.39
CA SER A 15 -16.02 8.55 -15.81
C SER A 15 -16.81 9.64 -16.56
N ALA A 16 -17.99 10.03 -16.07
CA ALA A 16 -18.77 11.12 -16.63
C ALA A 16 -18.11 12.51 -16.45
N GLY A 17 -17.22 12.64 -15.46
CA GLY A 17 -16.48 13.87 -15.13
C GLY A 17 -15.08 13.95 -15.74
N GLY A 18 -14.56 12.86 -16.32
CA GLY A 18 -13.22 12.81 -16.91
C GLY A 18 -12.71 11.38 -17.10
N VAL A 19 -11.55 11.24 -17.75
CA VAL A 19 -10.89 9.93 -17.93
C VAL A 19 -10.37 9.44 -16.58
N VAL A 20 -10.81 8.27 -16.15
CA VAL A 20 -10.32 7.60 -14.93
C VAL A 20 -9.12 6.72 -15.30
N LYS A 21 -7.95 7.06 -14.77
CA LYS A 21 -6.70 6.32 -14.99
C LYS A 21 -6.52 5.19 -13.98
N ALA A 22 -6.87 5.43 -12.72
CA ALA A 22 -6.76 4.46 -11.64
C ALA A 22 -7.75 4.78 -10.51
N VAL A 23 -8.13 3.75 -9.76
CA VAL A 23 -8.90 3.85 -8.52
C VAL A 23 -8.23 2.99 -7.46
N ILE A 24 -7.94 3.58 -6.31
CA ILE A 24 -7.36 2.88 -5.15
C ILE A 24 -8.32 3.02 -3.97
N ALA A 25 -8.67 1.91 -3.34
CA ALA A 25 -9.50 1.91 -2.14
C ALA A 25 -8.65 2.10 -0.88
N ALA A 26 -9.15 2.90 0.05
CA ALA A 26 -8.54 3.13 1.35
C ALA A 26 -9.59 3.10 2.46
N GLU A 27 -9.18 2.64 3.63
CA GLU A 27 -9.95 2.70 4.86
C GLU A 27 -9.06 3.30 5.96
N PRO A 28 -9.11 4.63 6.17
CA PRO A 28 -8.34 5.31 7.19
C PRO A 28 -8.81 4.99 8.62
N THR A 29 -8.24 5.65 9.64
CA THR A 29 -8.43 5.32 11.07
C THR A 29 -9.91 5.37 11.51
N GLY A 30 -10.76 6.11 10.79
CA GLY A 30 -12.20 6.18 11.02
C GLY A 30 -13.03 5.01 10.46
N GLY A 31 -12.44 4.05 9.76
CA GLY A 31 -13.11 2.86 9.22
C GLY A 31 -14.04 3.12 8.01
N ALA A 32 -14.18 4.37 7.59
CA ALA A 32 -14.98 4.72 6.41
C ALA A 32 -14.17 4.48 5.14
N ARG A 33 -14.74 3.70 4.21
CA ARG A 33 -14.11 3.42 2.92
C ARG A 33 -14.18 4.64 2.01
N HIS A 34 -13.02 4.97 1.46
CA HIS A 34 -12.83 6.03 0.49
C HIS A 34 -12.07 5.50 -0.73
N TYR A 35 -12.14 6.23 -1.82
CA TYR A 35 -11.47 5.89 -3.06
C TYR A 35 -10.70 7.10 -3.58
N LEU A 36 -9.40 6.95 -3.75
CA LEU A 36 -8.59 7.92 -4.47
C LEU A 36 -8.63 7.58 -5.96
N VAL A 37 -9.08 8.55 -6.76
CA VAL A 37 -9.23 8.43 -8.20
C VAL A 37 -8.19 9.33 -8.87
N ALA A 38 -7.37 8.73 -9.73
CA ALA A 38 -6.49 9.45 -10.64
C ALA A 38 -7.26 9.77 -11.93
N LEU A 39 -7.30 11.06 -12.29
CA LEU A 39 -8.02 11.60 -13.43
C LEU A 39 -7.06 12.13 -14.49
N GLY A 40 -7.44 12.00 -15.75
CA GLY A 40 -6.68 12.50 -16.91
C GLY A 40 -5.89 11.41 -17.64
N GLU A 41 -5.40 11.77 -18.82
CA GLU A 41 -4.63 10.88 -19.70
C GLU A 41 -3.11 11.10 -19.59
N ASP A 42 -2.70 12.21 -18.97
CA ASP A 42 -1.31 12.62 -18.87
C ASP A 42 -0.52 11.88 -17.76
N GLU A 43 0.79 12.09 -17.73
CA GLU A 43 1.68 11.59 -16.66
C GLU A 43 1.40 12.24 -15.30
N GLU A 44 0.71 13.37 -15.35
CA GLU A 44 0.43 14.26 -14.25
C GLU A 44 -1.10 14.27 -14.01
N PRO A 45 -1.66 13.29 -13.26
CA PRO A 45 -3.10 13.17 -13.08
C PRO A 45 -3.66 14.29 -12.17
N GLY A 46 -4.94 14.61 -12.36
CA GLY A 46 -5.74 15.28 -11.33
C GLY A 46 -6.23 14.26 -10.29
N TRP A 47 -6.52 14.70 -9.08
CA TRP A 47 -6.90 13.79 -7.99
C TRP A 47 -8.31 14.07 -7.48
N LEU A 48 -9.03 13.01 -7.15
CA LEU A 48 -10.34 13.11 -6.51
C LEU A 48 -10.50 12.01 -5.48
N VAL A 49 -10.87 12.36 -4.25
CA VAL A 49 -11.30 11.39 -3.24
C VAL A 49 -12.83 11.35 -3.25
N VAL A 50 -13.39 10.15 -3.26
CA VAL A 50 -14.83 9.92 -3.17
C VAL A 50 -15.18 8.94 -2.05
N ASP A 51 -16.39 9.09 -1.51
CA ASP A 51 -16.96 8.12 -0.56
C ASP A 51 -17.48 6.86 -1.27
N ASP A 52 -18.04 5.92 -0.50
CA ASP A 52 -18.62 4.69 -1.04
C ASP A 52 -19.80 4.91 -2.00
N ALA A 53 -20.49 6.04 -1.93
CA ALA A 53 -21.57 6.40 -2.85
C ALA A 53 -21.06 7.17 -4.08
N ALA A 54 -19.74 7.27 -4.28
CA ALA A 54 -19.08 8.07 -5.31
C ALA A 54 -19.31 9.59 -5.18
N ASN A 55 -19.66 10.08 -3.98
CA ASN A 55 -19.74 11.52 -3.75
C ASN A 55 -18.34 12.08 -3.51
N PRO A 56 -18.00 13.25 -4.09
CA PRO A 56 -16.73 13.91 -3.83
C PRO A 56 -16.56 14.32 -2.36
N VAL A 57 -15.39 14.00 -1.82
CA VAL A 57 -14.93 14.50 -0.52
C VAL A 57 -14.27 15.87 -0.72
N THR A 58 -14.58 16.83 0.14
CA THR A 58 -13.99 18.19 0.08
C THR A 58 -13.22 18.57 1.34
N GLU A 59 -13.25 17.72 2.37
CA GLU A 59 -12.59 17.96 3.64
C GLU A 59 -11.10 17.66 3.52
N LEU A 60 -10.26 18.68 3.66
CA LEU A 60 -8.82 18.59 3.46
C LEU A 60 -8.15 17.52 4.36
N GLU A 61 -8.61 17.41 5.61
CA GLU A 61 -8.08 16.43 6.57
C GLU A 61 -8.31 15.00 6.10
N THR A 62 -9.53 14.67 5.66
CA THR A 62 -9.87 13.36 5.11
C THR A 62 -9.07 13.04 3.85
N ILE A 63 -8.91 14.01 2.94
CA ILE A 63 -8.14 13.82 1.71
C ILE A 63 -6.67 13.51 2.02
N ARG A 64 -6.08 14.25 2.97
CA ARG A 64 -4.71 14.01 3.43
C ARG A 64 -4.58 12.63 4.07
N GLU A 65 -5.51 12.24 4.94
CA GLU A 65 -5.49 10.93 5.61
C GLU A 65 -5.57 9.77 4.60
N VAL A 66 -6.49 9.86 3.63
CA VAL A 66 -6.65 8.87 2.54
C VAL A 66 -5.38 8.78 1.70
N ALA A 67 -4.82 9.92 1.27
CA ALA A 67 -3.59 9.93 0.48
C ALA A 67 -2.41 9.35 1.27
N SER A 68 -2.28 9.70 2.55
CA SER A 68 -1.23 9.21 3.45
C SER A 68 -1.29 7.70 3.63
N VAL A 69 -2.44 7.12 3.94
CA VAL A 69 -2.53 5.66 4.15
C VAL A 69 -2.24 4.89 2.86
N ILE A 70 -2.69 5.38 1.71
CA ILE A 70 -2.42 4.77 0.41
C ILE A 70 -0.92 4.72 0.13
N VAL A 71 -0.24 5.86 0.18
CA VAL A 71 1.18 5.92 -0.16
C VAL A 71 2.04 5.19 0.87
N LEU A 72 1.67 5.22 2.15
CA LEU A 72 2.35 4.42 3.17
C LEU A 72 2.22 2.92 2.90
N CYS A 73 1.03 2.44 2.54
CA CYS A 73 0.81 1.02 2.22
C CYS A 73 1.62 0.59 0.99
N GLU A 74 1.72 1.46 0.00
CA GLU A 74 2.49 1.19 -1.21
C GLU A 74 4.00 1.11 -0.92
N LEU A 75 4.54 2.11 -0.20
CA LEU A 75 5.95 2.14 0.17
C LEU A 75 6.32 1.01 1.13
N ALA A 76 5.42 0.63 2.04
CA ALA A 76 5.64 -0.48 2.94
C ALA A 76 5.72 -1.81 2.17
N GLU A 77 4.85 -2.04 1.20
CA GLU A 77 4.92 -3.22 0.33
C GLU A 77 6.21 -3.26 -0.49
N GLU A 78 6.55 -2.14 -1.15
CA GLU A 78 7.79 -2.04 -1.94
C GLU A 78 9.02 -2.33 -1.06
N THR A 79 9.08 -1.72 0.13
CA THR A 79 10.19 -1.91 1.08
C THR A 79 10.24 -3.31 1.69
N ALA A 80 9.09 -3.97 1.86
CA ALA A 80 9.00 -5.33 2.37
C ALA A 80 9.41 -6.40 1.33
N GLY A 81 9.85 -5.98 0.15
CA GLY A 81 10.28 -6.85 -0.94
C GLY A 81 9.13 -7.24 -1.85
N GLY A 82 8.21 -6.31 -2.16
CA GLY A 82 6.98 -6.42 -2.98
C GLY A 82 7.18 -6.92 -4.42
N GLY A 83 7.81 -8.09 -4.57
CA GLY A 83 8.21 -8.72 -5.81
C GLY A 83 9.46 -9.61 -5.66
N GLU A 84 10.31 -9.33 -4.65
CA GLU A 84 11.55 -10.06 -4.37
C GLU A 84 11.38 -11.19 -3.35
N LEU A 85 10.24 -11.25 -2.64
CA LEU A 85 10.00 -12.29 -1.61
C LEU A 85 10.00 -13.71 -2.18
N GLU A 86 9.47 -13.91 -3.38
CA GLU A 86 9.49 -15.23 -4.02
C GLU A 86 10.94 -15.65 -4.36
N GLU A 87 11.76 -14.72 -4.84
CA GLU A 87 13.19 -14.98 -5.08
C GLU A 87 13.92 -15.29 -3.76
N LEU A 88 13.64 -14.54 -2.70
CA LEU A 88 14.18 -14.80 -1.37
C LEU A 88 13.81 -16.20 -0.89
N ARG A 89 12.54 -16.60 -1.02
CA ARG A 89 12.06 -17.94 -0.63
C ARG A 89 12.77 -19.05 -1.41
N GLN A 90 12.96 -18.88 -2.71
CA GLN A 90 13.70 -19.84 -3.54
C GLN A 90 15.16 -19.96 -3.07
N ARG A 91 15.79 -18.83 -2.74
CA ARG A 91 17.16 -18.81 -2.22
C ARG A 91 17.27 -19.49 -0.86
N LEU A 92 16.32 -19.25 0.06
CA LEU A 92 16.28 -19.91 1.37
C LEU A 92 16.14 -21.43 1.22
N ALA A 93 15.23 -21.88 0.34
CA ALA A 93 15.07 -23.31 0.03
C ALA A 93 16.34 -23.95 -0.52
N GLN A 94 17.06 -23.25 -1.40
CA GLN A 94 18.34 -23.73 -1.91
C GLN A 94 19.37 -23.89 -0.77
N VAL A 95 19.53 -22.87 0.08
CA VAL A 95 20.46 -22.89 1.22
C VAL A 95 20.11 -24.01 2.20
N ARG A 96 18.82 -24.24 2.46
CA ARG A 96 18.37 -25.36 3.31
C ARG A 96 18.81 -26.70 2.76
N LEU A 97 18.74 -26.90 1.44
CA LEU A 97 19.14 -28.15 0.78
C LEU A 97 20.66 -28.36 0.76
N THR A 98 21.46 -27.30 0.71
CA THR A 98 22.92 -27.40 0.58
C THR A 98 23.68 -27.31 1.89
N GLU A 99 23.22 -26.44 2.80
CA GLU A 99 23.94 -26.06 4.02
C GLU A 99 23.17 -26.40 5.29
N ALA A 100 21.83 -26.36 5.24
CA ALA A 100 20.94 -26.60 6.39
C ALA A 100 21.35 -25.87 7.69
N PRO A 101 21.58 -24.53 7.65
CA PRO A 101 21.99 -23.81 8.84
C PRO A 101 20.86 -23.76 9.87
N ASP A 102 21.22 -23.65 11.15
CA ASP A 102 20.24 -23.50 12.23
C ASP A 102 19.35 -22.27 11.98
N GLY A 103 18.02 -22.46 12.12
CA GLY A 103 17.04 -21.38 11.96
C GLY A 103 16.54 -21.16 10.52
N ILE A 104 17.06 -21.87 9.51
CA ILE A 104 16.64 -21.69 8.11
C ILE A 104 15.15 -21.95 7.87
N GLU A 105 14.57 -22.94 8.55
CA GLU A 105 13.14 -23.27 8.45
C GLU A 105 12.27 -22.12 8.98
N ALA A 106 12.67 -21.49 10.08
CA ALA A 106 11.97 -20.33 10.62
C ALA A 106 12.04 -19.12 9.67
N ALA A 107 13.14 -18.96 8.93
CA ALA A 107 13.26 -17.92 7.91
C ALA A 107 12.37 -18.19 6.69
N GLU A 108 12.29 -19.44 6.22
CA GLU A 108 11.36 -19.84 5.14
C GLU A 108 9.90 -19.59 5.55
N ASP A 109 9.52 -20.00 6.76
CA ASP A 109 8.17 -19.80 7.28
C ASP A 109 7.84 -18.30 7.42
N ALA A 110 8.76 -17.50 7.97
CA ALA A 110 8.55 -16.06 8.10
C ALA A 110 8.42 -15.35 6.75
N ALA A 111 9.20 -15.75 5.74
CA ALA A 111 9.10 -15.20 4.39
C ALA A 111 7.76 -15.57 3.73
N LEU A 112 7.29 -16.81 3.89
CA LEU A 112 5.99 -17.26 3.40
C LEU A 112 4.82 -16.52 4.08
N GLU A 113 4.89 -16.31 5.39
CA GLU A 113 3.85 -15.57 6.11
C GLU A 113 3.81 -14.09 5.69
N LEU A 114 4.97 -13.45 5.49
CA LEU A 114 5.02 -12.07 4.96
C LEU A 114 4.45 -11.97 3.55
N GLU A 115 4.74 -12.92 2.67
CA GLU A 115 4.17 -12.97 1.32
C GLU A 115 2.63 -13.07 1.36
N LYS A 116 2.07 -13.88 2.28
CA LYS A 116 0.61 -13.98 2.46
C LYS A 116 -0.01 -12.67 2.95
N VAL A 117 0.69 -11.94 3.81
CA VAL A 117 0.24 -10.62 4.31
C VAL A 117 0.18 -9.60 3.18
N ILE A 118 1.25 -9.53 2.37
CA ILE A 118 1.30 -8.62 1.21
C ILE A 118 0.21 -8.99 0.20
N GLY A 119 0.09 -10.28 -0.11
CA GLY A 119 -0.94 -10.81 -0.98
C GLY A 119 -0.85 -10.30 -2.42
N ALA A 120 -1.96 -10.37 -3.15
CA ALA A 120 -2.05 -9.92 -4.54
C ALA A 120 -3.07 -8.78 -4.67
N PRO A 121 -2.85 -7.81 -5.57
CA PRO A 121 -3.80 -6.73 -5.82
C PRO A 121 -5.10 -7.21 -6.49
N PRO A 122 -6.22 -6.49 -6.33
CA PRO A 122 -6.39 -5.25 -5.57
C PRO A 122 -6.53 -5.48 -4.06
N ARG A 123 -6.11 -4.50 -3.27
CA ARG A 123 -6.24 -4.45 -1.80
C ARG A 123 -6.78 -3.10 -1.35
N ILE A 124 -7.28 -3.05 -0.12
CA ILE A 124 -7.69 -1.80 0.54
C ILE A 124 -6.48 -1.32 1.35
N ALA A 125 -6.06 -0.08 1.14
CA ALA A 125 -5.02 0.53 1.97
C ALA A 125 -5.57 0.82 3.37
N THR A 126 -4.98 0.20 4.40
CA THR A 126 -5.44 0.34 5.79
C THR A 126 -4.25 0.48 6.76
N PRO A 127 -4.43 1.12 7.92
CA PRO A 127 -3.42 1.10 8.97
C PRO A 127 -3.12 -0.33 9.46
N THR A 128 -4.13 -1.20 9.53
CA THR A 128 -3.96 -2.60 9.94
C THR A 128 -3.02 -3.36 9.00
N PHE A 129 -3.11 -3.12 7.69
CA PHE A 129 -2.16 -3.70 6.73
C PHE A 129 -0.72 -3.26 7.01
N LEU A 130 -0.49 -1.99 7.35
CA LEU A 130 0.84 -1.49 7.71
C LEU A 130 1.40 -2.21 8.94
N ASP A 131 0.57 -2.39 9.97
CA ASP A 131 0.95 -3.11 11.19
C ASP A 131 1.30 -4.57 10.88
N GLU A 132 0.49 -5.25 10.06
CA GLU A 132 0.70 -6.64 9.67
C GLU A 132 2.00 -6.81 8.86
N VAL A 133 2.27 -5.92 7.90
CA VAL A 133 3.52 -5.91 7.13
C VAL A 133 4.71 -5.68 8.06
N GLY A 134 4.64 -4.67 8.94
CA GLY A 134 5.72 -4.39 9.89
C GLY A 134 6.02 -5.56 10.81
N ILE A 135 4.99 -6.25 11.31
CA ILE A 135 5.13 -7.47 12.11
C ILE A 135 5.76 -8.60 11.29
N GLY A 136 5.30 -8.82 10.06
CA GLY A 136 5.81 -9.86 9.17
C GLY A 136 7.29 -9.66 8.83
N VAL A 137 7.65 -8.44 8.44
CA VAL A 137 9.05 -8.08 8.15
C VAL A 137 9.92 -8.24 9.39
N ARG A 138 9.45 -7.79 10.56
CA ARG A 138 10.26 -7.93 11.78
C ARG A 138 10.53 -9.39 12.14
N ARG A 139 9.55 -10.28 11.94
CA ARG A 139 9.73 -11.73 12.15
C ARG A 139 10.76 -12.30 11.18
N LEU A 140 10.70 -11.91 9.92
CA LEU A 140 11.67 -12.35 8.91
C LEU A 140 13.09 -11.86 9.23
N GLU A 141 13.25 -10.57 9.55
CA GLU A 141 14.53 -9.99 9.96
C GLU A 141 15.14 -10.74 11.15
N GLN A 142 14.34 -11.04 12.18
CA GLN A 142 14.79 -11.81 13.34
C GLN A 142 15.20 -13.24 12.99
N ALA A 143 14.44 -13.91 12.11
CA ALA A 143 14.78 -15.25 11.64
C ALA A 143 16.08 -15.26 10.81
N LEU A 144 16.38 -14.16 10.11
CA LEU A 144 17.64 -13.93 9.41
C LEU A 144 18.78 -13.43 10.32
N GLY A 145 18.56 -13.34 11.63
CA GLY A 145 19.56 -12.95 12.62
C GLY A 145 19.82 -11.44 12.71
N GLN A 146 18.94 -10.59 12.16
CA GLN A 146 19.07 -9.14 12.25
C GLN A 146 18.63 -8.63 13.62
N VAL A 147 19.46 -7.76 14.21
CA VAL A 147 19.17 -7.12 15.50
C VAL A 147 18.38 -5.83 15.29
N ASP A 148 18.82 -4.98 14.37
CA ASP A 148 18.11 -3.77 13.94
C ASP A 148 17.10 -4.09 12.83
N SER A 149 16.30 -3.10 12.41
CA SER A 149 15.35 -3.25 11.31
C SER A 149 15.77 -2.37 10.12
N PRO A 150 16.43 -2.96 9.10
CA PRO A 150 16.64 -2.32 7.81
C PRO A 150 15.36 -1.78 7.20
N PHE A 151 14.24 -2.51 7.33
CA PHE A 151 12.94 -2.07 6.86
C PHE A 151 12.48 -0.79 7.55
N ALA A 152 12.52 -0.73 8.89
CA ALA A 152 12.09 0.46 9.61
C ALA A 152 12.95 1.68 9.25
N THR A 153 14.24 1.48 9.01
CA THR A 153 15.17 2.53 8.60
C THR A 153 14.85 3.03 7.18
N ALA A 154 14.61 2.10 6.25
CA ALA A 154 14.20 2.42 4.89
C ALA A 154 12.87 3.17 4.87
N LEU A 155 11.84 2.67 5.57
CA LEU A 155 10.53 3.30 5.64
C LEU A 155 10.58 4.71 6.27
N ALA A 156 11.38 4.89 7.33
CA ALA A 156 11.59 6.20 7.94
C ALA A 156 12.25 7.21 6.96
N SER A 157 13.15 6.74 6.09
CA SER A 157 13.79 7.60 5.08
C SER A 157 12.83 8.10 3.99
N LEU A 158 11.67 7.45 3.83
CA LEU A 158 10.67 7.78 2.81
C LEU A 158 9.64 8.83 3.25
N ALA A 159 9.75 9.36 4.48
CA ALA A 159 8.81 10.36 5.00
C ALA A 159 8.63 11.56 4.05
N GLY A 160 9.71 12.03 3.43
CA GLY A 160 9.64 13.13 2.45
C GLY A 160 8.87 12.78 1.17
N ALA A 161 8.88 11.52 0.74
CA ALA A 161 8.11 11.07 -0.43
C ALA A 161 6.61 11.00 -0.12
N VAL A 162 6.25 10.58 1.09
CA VAL A 162 4.86 10.60 1.58
C VAL A 162 4.32 12.03 1.57
N ASP A 163 5.06 12.98 2.16
CA ASP A 163 4.67 14.39 2.19
C ASP A 163 4.54 14.98 0.79
N ALA A 164 5.46 14.64 -0.13
CA ALA A 164 5.41 15.09 -1.52
C ALA A 164 4.14 14.58 -2.23
N PHE A 165 3.81 13.29 -2.10
CA PHE A 165 2.61 12.73 -2.71
C PHE A 165 1.33 13.34 -2.15
N VAL A 166 1.22 13.48 -0.82
CA VAL A 166 0.05 14.10 -0.19
C VAL A 166 -0.13 15.55 -0.66
N ASN A 167 0.97 16.31 -0.79
CA ASN A 167 0.91 17.67 -1.29
C ASN A 167 0.54 17.74 -2.78
N ASP A 168 0.99 16.78 -3.60
CA ASP A 168 0.58 16.65 -5.01
C ASP A 168 -0.94 16.40 -5.12
N VAL A 169 -1.46 15.47 -4.32
CA VAL A 169 -2.92 15.18 -4.24
C VAL A 169 -3.73 16.43 -3.93
N VAL A 170 -3.30 17.20 -2.92
CA VAL A 170 -4.00 18.42 -2.50
C VAL A 170 -3.87 19.54 -3.54
N THR A 171 -2.67 19.72 -4.11
CA THR A 171 -2.41 20.82 -5.06
C THR A 171 -3.13 20.63 -6.39
N ARG A 172 -3.31 19.38 -6.81
CA ARG A 172 -3.95 19.00 -8.07
C ARG A 172 -5.34 18.40 -7.87
N TYR A 173 -5.98 18.75 -6.76
CA TYR A 173 -7.31 18.25 -6.46
C TYR A 173 -8.33 18.79 -7.46
N ALA A 174 -9.18 17.91 -7.99
CA ALA A 174 -10.02 18.20 -9.15
C ALA A 174 -11.16 19.20 -8.87
N ILE A 175 -11.47 19.43 -7.59
CA ILE A 175 -12.55 20.32 -7.16
C ILE A 175 -12.09 21.25 -6.02
N PRO A 176 -12.79 22.37 -5.74
CA PRO A 176 -12.46 23.22 -4.60
C PRO A 176 -12.59 22.51 -3.24
N LEU A 177 -11.62 22.75 -2.36
CA LEU A 177 -11.60 22.25 -0.99
C LEU A 177 -12.37 23.19 -0.03
N ARG A 178 -12.89 22.62 1.06
CA ARG A 178 -13.55 23.37 2.15
C ARG A 178 -12.62 23.59 3.33
#